data_AF-A0A959ECK0-F1
#
_entry.id   AF-A0A959ECK0-F1
#
_cell.length_a   1.000
_cell.length_b   1.000
_cell.length_c   1.000
_cell.angle_alpha   90.00
_cell.angle_beta   90.00
_cell.angle_gamma   90.00
#
_symmetry.space_group_name_H-M   'P 1'
#
loop_
_entity.id
_entity.type
_entity.pdbx_description
1 polymer ?
#
loop_
_entity_poly.entity_id
_entity_poly.type
_entity_poly.pdbx_seq_one_letter_code
_entity_poly.pdbx_strand_id
1 'polypeptide(L)'
;GRVTKWSALGLLAKLHLTMASGLNDPESSKNFELARQFAADVITNSGLSLLPNYADIFMYDNNNNEESLFALQWMEGSYAIGNSRQANWARSSLITGNTEAWGGYKSMTYDFVQQVDGGDRRQPAIYMSIGDHYPEIRKNDGGYTYYIVHRDPDDPNTVLENASATLNNLKKYVIGSNEDTDGGVSTGQATRINQILLRLADVYLVYAEAALGSQASTTDATALQYFNAIRARANLPSKSSITFMDVLKERRIEFALEGINWFDIKRYYYRNPAGALEYLNSMEREVSYYRDNGPNAADENSIEGYILNPPSNPITINKSQMCLPIPSAEVVANPFLAPDVPAEEYIFK
;
A
#
# COMPACT_ATOMS: atom_id res chain seq x y z
N GLY A 1 -9.02 -16.84 10.15
CA GLY A 1 -9.48 -15.70 9.34
C GLY A 1 -10.92 -15.28 9.53
N ARG A 2 -11.55 -15.48 10.70
CA ARG A 2 -12.85 -14.83 11.00
C ARG A 2 -12.60 -13.55 11.78
N VAL A 3 -13.46 -12.56 11.59
CA VAL A 3 -13.41 -11.31 12.37
C VAL A 3 -13.59 -11.58 13.85
N THR A 4 -12.93 -10.78 14.67
CA THR A 4 -13.01 -10.82 16.14
C THR A 4 -13.48 -9.46 16.66
N LYS A 5 -13.68 -9.34 17.97
CA LYS A 5 -13.92 -8.03 18.61
C LYS A 5 -12.80 -7.03 18.31
N TRP A 6 -11.55 -7.50 18.14
CA TRP A 6 -10.39 -6.65 17.84
C TRP A 6 -10.44 -6.09 16.42
N SER A 7 -10.97 -6.86 15.47
CA SER A 7 -11.26 -6.37 14.11
C SER A 7 -12.26 -5.22 14.15
N ALA A 8 -13.35 -5.38 14.93
CA ALA A 8 -14.38 -4.36 15.08
C ALA A 8 -13.86 -3.09 15.77
N LEU A 9 -13.13 -3.23 16.88
CA LEU A 9 -12.55 -2.11 17.61
C LEU A 9 -11.49 -1.37 16.79
N GLY A 10 -10.66 -2.09 16.01
CA GLY A 10 -9.68 -1.46 15.13
C GLY A 10 -10.33 -0.65 14.00
N LEU A 11 -11.43 -1.15 13.41
CA LEU A 11 -12.22 -0.38 12.44
C LEU A 11 -12.92 0.82 13.09
N LEU A 12 -13.44 0.66 14.31
CA LEU A 12 -14.08 1.74 15.06
C LEU A 12 -13.08 2.85 15.41
N ALA A 13 -11.85 2.49 15.78
CA ALA A 13 -10.77 3.45 15.99
C ALA A 13 -10.49 4.27 14.71
N LYS A 14 -10.42 3.62 13.54
CA LYS A 14 -10.25 4.29 12.25
C LYS A 14 -11.43 5.20 11.90
N LEU A 15 -12.66 4.79 12.19
CA LEU A 15 -13.85 5.60 11.98
C LEU A 15 -13.77 6.89 12.81
N HIS A 16 -13.52 6.77 14.11
CA HIS A 16 -13.40 7.93 14.98
C HIS A 16 -12.22 8.83 14.59
N LEU A 17 -11.07 8.28 14.20
CA LEU A 17 -9.95 9.08 13.68
C LEU A 17 -10.35 9.87 12.41
N THR A 18 -11.16 9.25 11.54
CA THR A 18 -11.69 9.91 10.33
C THR A 18 -12.64 11.05 10.68
N MET A 19 -13.60 10.81 11.59
CA MET A 19 -14.53 11.84 12.06
C MET A 19 -13.79 12.98 12.76
N ALA A 20 -12.74 12.67 13.51
CA ALA A 20 -11.92 13.66 14.20
C ALA A 20 -11.15 14.57 13.24
N SER A 21 -10.88 14.11 12.01
CA SER A 21 -10.01 14.81 11.07
C SER A 21 -10.59 16.14 10.60
N GLY A 22 -11.91 16.34 10.68
CA GLY A 22 -12.52 17.66 10.52
C GLY A 22 -12.27 18.52 11.77
N LEU A 23 -11.12 19.20 11.86
CA LEU A 23 -10.70 19.89 13.09
C LEU A 23 -11.63 21.00 13.58
N ASN A 24 -12.49 21.52 12.71
CA ASN A 24 -13.50 22.53 13.07
C ASN A 24 -14.79 21.92 13.63
N ASP A 25 -14.93 20.59 13.59
CA ASP A 25 -16.07 19.88 14.18
C ASP A 25 -15.97 19.93 15.73
N PRO A 26 -17.02 20.36 16.45
CA PRO A 26 -17.02 20.39 17.91
C PRO A 26 -16.72 19.04 18.57
N GLU A 27 -17.06 17.92 17.91
CA GLU A 27 -16.82 16.57 18.41
C GLU A 27 -15.42 16.05 18.01
N SER A 28 -14.60 16.82 17.28
CA SER A 28 -13.28 16.39 16.80
C SER A 28 -12.37 15.88 17.94
N SER A 29 -12.26 16.66 19.03
CA SER A 29 -11.42 16.29 20.17
C SER A 29 -11.90 15.01 20.87
N LYS A 30 -13.22 14.83 21.01
CA LYS A 30 -13.81 13.61 21.57
C LYS A 30 -13.59 12.41 20.67
N ASN A 31 -13.69 12.59 19.35
CA ASN A 31 -13.42 11.53 18.40
C ASN A 31 -11.94 11.10 18.39
N PHE A 32 -10.99 12.03 18.57
CA PHE A 32 -9.58 11.64 18.78
C PHE A 32 -9.41 10.80 20.04
N GLU A 33 -10.05 11.18 21.14
CA GLU A 33 -9.99 10.41 22.39
C GLU A 33 -10.59 9.00 22.23
N LEU A 34 -11.75 8.88 21.58
CA LEU A 34 -12.35 7.57 21.27
C LEU A 34 -11.45 6.72 20.36
N ALA A 35 -10.84 7.33 19.34
CA ALA A 35 -9.89 6.62 18.48
C ALA A 35 -8.69 6.08 19.27
N ARG A 36 -8.12 6.88 20.20
CA ARG A 36 -7.05 6.42 21.10
C ARG A 36 -7.51 5.28 21.98
N GLN A 37 -8.68 5.39 22.61
CA GLN A 37 -9.20 4.38 23.53
C GLN A 37 -9.41 3.04 22.83
N PHE A 38 -10.10 3.03 21.68
CA PHE A 38 -10.34 1.81 20.92
C PHE A 38 -9.04 1.20 20.37
N ALA A 39 -8.12 2.03 19.87
CA ALA A 39 -6.82 1.54 19.42
C ALA A 39 -6.01 0.97 20.59
N ALA A 40 -5.97 1.63 21.75
CA ALA A 40 -5.26 1.17 22.93
C ALA A 40 -5.79 -0.17 23.44
N ASP A 41 -7.12 -0.36 23.44
CA ASP A 41 -7.74 -1.62 23.85
C ASP A 41 -7.31 -2.78 22.94
N VAL A 42 -7.34 -2.57 21.61
CA VAL A 42 -6.83 -3.57 20.66
C VAL A 42 -5.35 -3.87 20.90
N ILE A 43 -4.51 -2.85 21.05
CA ILE A 43 -3.06 -3.05 21.17
C ILE A 43 -2.70 -3.75 22.49
N THR A 44 -3.34 -3.37 23.60
CA THR A 44 -2.96 -3.83 24.93
C THR A 44 -3.60 -5.15 25.31
N ASN A 45 -4.87 -5.36 24.92
CA ASN A 45 -5.67 -6.47 25.44
C ASN A 45 -5.92 -7.59 24.43
N SER A 46 -5.51 -7.44 23.16
CA SER A 46 -5.70 -8.50 22.16
C SER A 46 -4.77 -9.69 22.29
N GLY A 47 -3.59 -9.48 22.91
CA GLY A 47 -2.52 -10.48 22.94
C GLY A 47 -1.84 -10.70 21.58
N LEU A 48 -2.09 -9.83 20.60
CA LEU A 48 -1.50 -9.88 19.26
C LEU A 48 -0.22 -9.04 19.18
N SER A 49 0.71 -9.43 18.32
CA SER A 49 1.95 -8.71 18.05
C SER A 49 2.13 -8.40 16.56
N LEU A 50 3.01 -7.42 16.30
CA LEU A 50 3.53 -7.21 14.96
C LEU A 50 4.45 -8.37 14.60
N LEU A 51 4.39 -8.86 13.36
CA LEU A 51 5.37 -9.84 12.90
C LEU A 51 6.77 -9.22 12.88
N PRO A 52 7.84 -9.97 13.23
CA PRO A 52 9.20 -9.45 13.23
C PRO A 52 9.69 -9.01 11.86
N ASN A 53 9.26 -9.69 10.79
CA ASN A 53 9.60 -9.34 9.42
C ASN A 53 8.36 -8.87 8.68
N TYR A 54 8.47 -7.73 7.99
CA TYR A 54 7.36 -7.16 7.23
C TYR A 54 6.91 -8.03 6.05
N ALA A 55 7.86 -8.69 5.37
CA ALA A 55 7.57 -9.54 4.22
C ALA A 55 6.66 -10.72 4.58
N ASP A 56 6.85 -11.29 5.78
CA ASP A 56 6.11 -12.44 6.29
C ASP A 56 4.60 -12.18 6.35
N ILE A 57 4.17 -10.93 6.49
CA ILE A 57 2.75 -10.54 6.50
C ILE A 57 2.05 -10.91 5.19
N PHE A 58 2.80 -10.89 4.07
CA PHE A 58 2.28 -11.04 2.71
C PHE A 58 2.73 -12.35 2.05
N MET A 59 3.08 -13.36 2.84
CA MET A 59 3.34 -14.72 2.38
C MET A 59 2.06 -15.56 2.45
N TYR A 60 1.85 -16.43 1.47
CA TYR A 60 0.69 -17.32 1.41
C TYR A 60 0.59 -18.22 2.66
N ASP A 61 1.71 -18.81 3.07
CA ASP A 61 1.78 -19.70 4.24
C ASP A 61 1.45 -18.98 5.57
N ASN A 62 1.58 -17.66 5.58
CA ASN A 62 1.29 -16.80 6.73
C ASN A 62 -0.10 -16.16 6.63
N ASN A 63 -0.99 -16.70 5.81
CA ASN A 63 -2.40 -16.33 5.81
C ASN A 63 -2.97 -16.39 7.23
N ASN A 64 -3.67 -15.33 7.64
CA ASN A 64 -4.25 -15.20 8.99
C ASN A 64 -3.21 -15.18 10.13
N ASN A 65 -2.00 -14.72 9.86
CA ASN A 65 -1.03 -14.38 10.90
C ASN A 65 -1.62 -13.42 11.96
N GLU A 66 -0.97 -13.35 13.12
CA GLU A 66 -1.41 -12.57 14.28
C GLU A 66 -1.57 -11.07 14.02
N GLU A 67 -0.87 -10.51 13.03
CA GLU A 67 -0.99 -9.11 12.66
C GLU A 67 -2.23 -8.87 11.76
N SER A 68 -2.82 -9.91 11.15
CA SER A 68 -4.01 -9.85 10.29
C SER A 68 -5.32 -9.81 11.09
N LEU A 69 -5.84 -8.61 11.34
CA LEU A 69 -7.10 -8.42 12.08
C LEU A 69 -8.33 -8.69 11.21
N PHE A 70 -8.29 -8.32 9.94
CA PHE A 70 -9.36 -8.60 8.98
C PHE A 70 -8.79 -8.72 7.57
N ALA A 71 -9.15 -9.79 6.87
CA ALA A 71 -8.75 -10.04 5.50
C ALA A 71 -9.84 -10.77 4.72
N LEU A 72 -9.94 -10.49 3.41
CA LEU A 72 -10.71 -11.31 2.49
C LEU A 72 -10.05 -12.69 2.40
N GLN A 73 -10.85 -13.72 2.67
CA GLN A 73 -10.42 -15.12 2.66
C GLN A 73 -10.61 -15.69 1.26
N TRP A 74 -9.53 -15.75 0.49
CA TRP A 74 -9.58 -16.24 -0.89
C TRP A 74 -9.41 -17.75 -0.93
N MET A 75 -10.15 -18.39 -1.83
CA MET A 75 -10.03 -19.82 -2.12
C MET A 75 -9.77 -20.00 -3.62
N GLU A 76 -9.51 -21.23 -4.03
CA GLU A 76 -9.56 -21.57 -5.45
C GLU A 76 -10.96 -21.24 -6.01
N GLY A 77 -10.97 -20.58 -7.16
CA GLY A 77 -12.20 -20.17 -7.84
C GLY A 77 -12.01 -20.28 -9.35
N SER A 78 -13.12 -20.38 -10.08
CA SER A 78 -13.08 -20.26 -11.55
C SER A 78 -12.61 -18.86 -11.97
N TYR A 79 -12.36 -18.69 -13.26
CA TYR A 79 -11.97 -17.41 -13.86
C TYR A 79 -12.79 -16.24 -13.28
N ALA A 80 -12.10 -15.18 -12.86
CA ALA A 80 -12.64 -13.96 -12.25
C ALA A 80 -13.32 -14.09 -10.87
N ILE A 81 -13.27 -15.26 -10.21
CA ILE A 81 -13.83 -15.46 -8.85
C ILE A 81 -12.72 -15.50 -7.76
N GLY A 82 -11.47 -15.75 -8.15
CA GLY A 82 -10.32 -15.77 -7.25
C GLY A 82 -9.63 -14.41 -7.03
N ASN A 83 -8.56 -14.42 -6.22
CA ASN A 83 -7.72 -13.23 -6.04
C ASN A 83 -6.82 -13.02 -7.26
N SER A 84 -7.19 -12.04 -8.10
CA SER A 84 -6.49 -11.71 -9.34
C SER A 84 -5.31 -10.74 -9.16
N ARG A 85 -4.91 -10.40 -7.93
CA ARG A 85 -3.80 -9.44 -7.69
C ARG A 85 -2.51 -9.87 -8.37
N GLN A 86 -2.09 -11.13 -8.21
CA GLN A 86 -0.88 -11.63 -8.89
C GLN A 86 -0.98 -11.47 -10.41
N ALA A 87 -2.09 -11.91 -11.02
CA ALA A 87 -2.27 -11.79 -12.46
C ALA A 87 -2.17 -10.33 -12.95
N ASN A 88 -2.70 -9.39 -12.17
CA ASN A 88 -2.62 -7.98 -12.52
C ASN A 88 -1.25 -7.35 -12.24
N TRP A 89 -0.48 -7.84 -11.27
CA TRP A 89 0.70 -7.13 -10.73
C TRP A 89 2.03 -7.80 -11.02
N ALA A 90 2.07 -9.12 -11.22
CA ALA A 90 3.28 -9.82 -11.60
C ALA A 90 3.80 -9.31 -12.94
N ARG A 91 5.10 -9.03 -13.01
CA ARG A 91 5.71 -8.40 -14.18
C ARG A 91 5.75 -9.32 -15.41
N SER A 92 5.81 -10.62 -15.20
CA SER A 92 5.94 -11.62 -16.25
C SER A 92 5.48 -13.00 -15.77
N SER A 93 5.28 -13.91 -16.72
CA SER A 93 4.96 -15.31 -16.43
C SER A 93 6.15 -16.10 -15.88
N LEU A 94 7.37 -15.55 -15.99
CA LEU A 94 8.60 -16.15 -15.46
C LEU A 94 8.52 -16.36 -13.95
N ILE A 95 7.95 -15.39 -13.24
CA ILE A 95 7.84 -15.39 -11.77
C ILE A 95 6.48 -15.91 -11.27
N THR A 96 5.63 -16.42 -12.16
CA THR A 96 4.33 -17.00 -11.81
C THR A 96 4.20 -18.46 -12.23
N GLY A 97 5.24 -19.06 -12.82
CA GLY A 97 5.21 -20.43 -13.32
C GLY A 97 4.24 -20.62 -14.49
N ASN A 98 4.31 -19.72 -15.48
CA ASN A 98 3.48 -19.73 -16.68
C ASN A 98 1.97 -19.44 -16.48
N THR A 99 1.55 -18.99 -15.29
CA THR A 99 0.20 -18.43 -15.12
C THR A 99 0.14 -16.98 -15.61
N GLU A 100 -1.06 -16.40 -15.64
CA GLU A 100 -1.28 -15.05 -16.15
C GLU A 100 -0.48 -13.99 -15.37
N ALA A 101 0.09 -13.03 -16.09
CA ALA A 101 0.85 -11.91 -15.56
C ALA A 101 0.79 -10.70 -16.51
N TRP A 102 0.23 -9.59 -16.05
CA TRP A 102 -0.05 -8.38 -16.86
C TRP A 102 0.52 -7.10 -16.22
N GLY A 103 1.43 -7.27 -15.26
CA GLY A 103 2.03 -6.20 -14.47
C GLY A 103 3.35 -5.68 -15.01
N GLY A 104 3.79 -6.06 -16.22
CA GLY A 104 5.13 -5.71 -16.75
C GLY A 104 5.46 -4.22 -16.70
N TYR A 105 4.49 -3.37 -17.03
CA TYR A 105 4.61 -1.91 -16.94
C TYR A 105 4.11 -1.30 -15.63
N LYS A 106 3.62 -2.10 -14.68
CA LYS A 106 3.14 -1.61 -13.38
C LYS A 106 4.30 -1.53 -12.39
N SER A 107 4.42 -0.36 -11.77
CA SER A 107 5.51 -0.02 -10.87
C SER A 107 5.03 0.93 -9.78
N MET A 108 5.80 1.04 -8.69
CA MET A 108 5.63 2.12 -7.74
C MET A 108 6.08 3.43 -8.40
N THR A 109 5.33 4.50 -8.18
CA THR A 109 5.64 5.81 -8.77
C THR A 109 7.01 6.30 -8.32
N TYR A 110 7.65 7.13 -9.14
CA TYR A 110 8.93 7.76 -8.80
C TYR A 110 8.85 8.46 -7.44
N ASP A 111 7.80 9.28 -7.24
CA ASP A 111 7.54 9.95 -5.95
C ASP A 111 7.45 8.97 -4.77
N PHE A 112 6.85 7.79 -4.93
CA PHE A 112 6.83 6.80 -3.84
C PHE A 112 8.25 6.30 -3.52
N VAL A 113 9.02 5.93 -4.54
CA VAL A 113 10.38 5.41 -4.38
C VAL A 113 11.29 6.45 -3.70
N GLN A 114 11.17 7.74 -4.05
CA GLN A 114 11.93 8.82 -3.41
C GLN A 114 11.60 9.02 -1.93
N GLN A 115 10.41 8.57 -1.48
CA GLN A 115 10.01 8.67 -0.08
C GLN A 115 10.48 7.49 0.77
N VAL A 116 10.89 6.37 0.16
CA VAL A 116 11.39 5.20 0.89
C VAL A 116 12.83 5.48 1.32
N ASP A 117 13.06 5.48 2.63
CA ASP A 117 14.39 5.75 3.17
C ASP A 117 15.35 4.59 2.80
N GLY A 118 16.61 4.90 2.52
CA GLY A 118 17.62 3.88 2.18
C GLY A 118 17.78 2.84 3.29
N GLY A 119 17.72 1.56 2.94
CA GLY A 119 17.79 0.45 3.91
C GLY A 119 16.48 0.12 4.63
N ASP A 120 15.37 0.74 4.24
CA ASP A 120 14.02 0.36 4.69
C ASP A 120 13.69 -1.07 4.24
N ARG A 121 13.57 -1.99 5.21
CA ARG A 121 13.34 -3.42 4.95
C ARG A 121 11.96 -3.75 4.37
N ARG A 122 11.06 -2.77 4.28
CA ARG A 122 9.75 -2.96 3.64
C ARG A 122 9.84 -2.92 2.13
N GLN A 123 10.83 -2.23 1.57
CA GLN A 123 10.98 -2.05 0.12
C GLN A 123 10.86 -3.35 -0.68
N PRO A 124 11.68 -4.39 -0.45
CA PRO A 124 11.63 -5.60 -1.29
C PRO A 124 10.28 -6.32 -1.19
N ALA A 125 9.53 -6.18 -0.10
CA ALA A 125 8.18 -6.74 0.02
C ALA A 125 7.09 -5.89 -0.67
N ILE A 126 7.37 -4.61 -0.96
CA ILE A 126 6.44 -3.70 -1.65
C ILE A 126 6.70 -3.75 -3.16
N TYR A 127 7.94 -3.53 -3.59
CA TYR A 127 8.37 -3.47 -4.98
C TYR A 127 9.78 -4.01 -5.16
N MET A 128 10.04 -4.58 -6.33
CA MET A 128 11.33 -5.12 -6.74
C MET A 128 12.19 -4.03 -7.34
N SER A 129 13.42 -3.93 -6.86
CA SER A 129 14.48 -3.03 -7.33
C SER A 129 15.68 -3.84 -7.83
N ILE A 130 16.53 -3.20 -8.64
CA ILE A 130 17.74 -3.84 -9.20
C ILE A 130 18.56 -4.56 -8.12
N GLY A 131 18.82 -5.85 -8.33
CA GLY A 131 19.63 -6.67 -7.42
C GLY A 131 18.87 -7.30 -6.25
N ASP A 132 17.59 -6.98 -6.04
CA ASP A 132 16.78 -7.68 -5.04
C ASP A 132 16.69 -9.17 -5.38
N HIS A 133 16.89 -10.03 -4.37
CA HIS A 133 16.81 -11.48 -4.51
C HIS A 133 15.66 -12.05 -3.66
N TYR A 134 14.85 -12.91 -4.29
CA TYR A 134 13.62 -13.49 -3.77
C TYR A 134 13.75 -15.02 -3.75
N PRO A 135 14.24 -15.61 -2.65
CA PRO A 135 14.42 -17.06 -2.55
C PRO A 135 13.10 -17.82 -2.60
N GLU A 136 11.98 -17.15 -2.30
CA GLU A 136 10.64 -17.74 -2.30
C GLU A 136 9.97 -17.80 -3.68
N ILE A 137 10.58 -17.18 -4.70
CA ILE A 137 10.06 -17.12 -6.07
C ILE A 137 11.01 -17.91 -6.96
N ARG A 138 10.51 -18.86 -7.76
CA ARG A 138 11.37 -19.82 -8.50
C ARG A 138 12.31 -20.57 -7.56
N LYS A 139 11.78 -21.12 -6.46
CA LYS A 139 12.53 -21.83 -5.42
C LYS A 139 13.42 -22.94 -6.00
N ASN A 140 12.88 -23.69 -6.96
CA ASN A 140 13.57 -24.80 -7.62
C ASN A 140 14.75 -24.35 -8.51
N ASP A 141 14.78 -23.08 -8.92
CA ASP A 141 15.85 -22.48 -9.73
C ASP A 141 16.87 -21.69 -8.88
N GLY A 142 16.78 -21.77 -7.54
CA GLY A 142 17.65 -21.04 -6.62
C GLY A 142 17.20 -19.61 -6.31
N GLY A 143 15.95 -19.27 -6.62
CA GLY A 143 15.36 -17.96 -6.35
C GLY A 143 15.35 -17.04 -7.58
N TYR A 144 14.66 -15.91 -7.45
CA TYR A 144 14.56 -14.89 -8.50
C TYR A 144 15.34 -13.63 -8.11
N THR A 145 16.24 -13.18 -8.97
CA THR A 145 16.92 -11.89 -8.83
C THR A 145 16.33 -10.89 -9.80
N TYR A 146 15.92 -9.72 -9.32
CA TYR A 146 15.34 -8.70 -10.18
C TYR A 146 16.42 -7.95 -10.98
N TYR A 147 16.18 -7.90 -12.29
CA TYR A 147 16.89 -7.07 -13.26
C TYR A 147 15.91 -6.09 -13.91
N ILE A 148 16.38 -4.89 -14.28
CA ILE A 148 15.58 -3.93 -15.06
C ILE A 148 15.17 -4.60 -16.38
N VAL A 149 16.13 -5.20 -17.09
CA VAL A 149 15.92 -6.06 -18.25
C VAL A 149 16.49 -7.43 -17.95
N HIS A 150 15.65 -8.45 -18.06
CA HIS A 150 16.05 -9.84 -17.84
C HIS A 150 16.07 -10.56 -19.18
N ARG A 151 17.24 -11.03 -19.57
CA ARG A 151 17.46 -11.81 -20.80
C ARG A 151 17.50 -13.30 -20.50
N ASP A 152 17.17 -14.08 -21.51
CA ASP A 152 17.35 -15.52 -21.45
C ASP A 152 18.85 -15.85 -21.30
N PRO A 153 19.26 -16.63 -20.29
CA PRO A 153 20.66 -17.01 -20.09
C PRO A 153 21.22 -17.86 -21.24
N ASP A 154 20.37 -18.59 -21.96
CA ASP A 154 20.76 -19.47 -23.07
C ASP A 154 20.71 -18.76 -24.44
N ASP A 155 19.94 -17.66 -24.54
CA ASP A 155 19.91 -16.77 -25.71
C ASP A 155 19.88 -15.29 -25.30
N PRO A 156 21.03 -14.60 -25.27
CA PRO A 156 21.09 -13.19 -24.87
C PRO A 156 20.33 -12.24 -25.82
N ASN A 157 19.86 -12.69 -26.99
CA ASN A 157 19.02 -11.86 -27.85
C ASN A 157 17.54 -11.88 -27.42
N THR A 158 17.14 -12.83 -26.59
CA THR A 158 15.77 -12.99 -26.11
C THR A 158 15.58 -12.25 -24.78
N VAL A 159 14.64 -11.29 -24.76
CA VAL A 159 14.25 -10.56 -23.55
C VAL A 159 13.05 -11.24 -22.91
N LEU A 160 13.22 -11.73 -21.69
CA LEU A 160 12.16 -12.33 -20.87
C LEU A 160 11.34 -11.28 -20.14
N GLU A 161 11.99 -10.22 -19.66
CA GLU A 161 11.35 -9.14 -18.91
C GLU A 161 11.95 -7.79 -19.30
N ASN A 162 11.09 -6.79 -19.53
CA ASN A 162 11.50 -5.44 -19.92
C ASN A 162 11.40 -4.46 -18.73
N ALA A 163 12.03 -3.30 -18.91
CA ALA A 163 11.95 -2.18 -17.98
C ALA A 163 10.51 -1.68 -17.80
N SER A 164 10.13 -1.36 -16.57
CA SER A 164 8.89 -0.64 -16.25
C SER A 164 9.10 0.88 -16.32
N ALA A 165 8.02 1.64 -16.18
CA ALA A 165 8.05 3.11 -16.26
C ALA A 165 9.00 3.77 -15.24
N THR A 166 9.21 3.14 -14.08
CA THR A 166 10.04 3.68 -12.98
C THR A 166 11.11 2.70 -12.51
N LEU A 167 11.52 1.79 -13.40
CA LEU A 167 12.62 0.82 -13.22
C LEU A 167 12.46 -0.13 -12.00
N ASN A 168 11.23 -0.26 -11.49
CA ASN A 168 10.84 -1.21 -10.45
C ASN A 168 9.55 -1.94 -10.81
N ASN A 169 9.24 -3.08 -10.20
CA ASN A 169 7.95 -3.77 -10.39
C ASN A 169 7.29 -4.11 -9.06
N LEU A 170 5.98 -4.28 -9.04
CA LEU A 170 5.25 -4.60 -7.80
C LEU A 170 5.63 -5.99 -7.29
N LYS A 171 5.90 -6.13 -5.98
CA LYS A 171 6.16 -7.43 -5.32
C LYS A 171 5.06 -7.86 -4.37
N LYS A 172 4.43 -6.93 -3.64
CA LYS A 172 3.40 -7.31 -2.67
C LYS A 172 2.27 -8.05 -3.39
N TYR A 173 1.87 -9.22 -2.87
CA TYR A 173 0.90 -10.14 -3.49
C TYR A 173 1.35 -10.81 -4.80
N VAL A 174 2.62 -10.72 -5.16
CA VAL A 174 3.26 -11.59 -6.18
C VAL A 174 4.03 -12.68 -5.41
N ILE A 175 3.43 -13.86 -5.36
CA ILE A 175 3.79 -14.95 -4.44
C ILE A 175 4.48 -16.14 -5.12
N GLY A 176 4.62 -16.11 -6.45
CA GLY A 176 5.35 -17.13 -7.20
C GLY A 176 4.43 -18.03 -8.00
N SER A 177 4.96 -19.20 -8.34
CA SER A 177 4.23 -20.26 -9.03
C SER A 177 3.41 -21.14 -8.08
N ASN A 178 2.65 -22.07 -8.66
CA ASN A 178 1.98 -23.12 -7.90
C ASN A 178 2.98 -24.02 -7.14
N GLU A 179 4.15 -24.28 -7.73
CA GLU A 179 5.24 -25.04 -7.10
C GLU A 179 5.90 -24.27 -5.96
N ASP A 180 6.06 -22.95 -6.13
CA ASP A 180 6.62 -22.10 -5.08
C ASP A 180 5.72 -22.00 -3.84
N THR A 181 4.42 -22.28 -3.98
CA THR A 181 3.41 -22.03 -2.96
C THR A 181 2.65 -23.28 -2.52
N ASP A 182 3.12 -24.47 -2.87
CA ASP A 182 2.50 -25.76 -2.53
C ASP A 182 0.98 -25.81 -2.80
N GLY A 183 0.54 -25.26 -3.93
CA GLY A 183 -0.90 -25.17 -4.26
C GLY A 183 -1.56 -23.81 -4.02
N GLY A 184 -0.79 -22.77 -3.69
CA GLY A 184 -1.30 -21.42 -3.38
C GLY A 184 -1.73 -20.61 -4.60
N VAL A 185 -1.38 -21.03 -5.82
CA VAL A 185 -1.63 -20.34 -7.08
C VAL A 185 -2.28 -21.29 -8.08
N SER A 186 -3.35 -20.86 -8.75
CA SER A 186 -4.01 -21.61 -9.82
C SER A 186 -4.16 -20.75 -11.08
N THR A 187 -4.43 -21.40 -12.22
CA THR A 187 -4.79 -20.72 -13.47
C THR A 187 -6.11 -19.96 -13.34
N GLY A 188 -6.40 -19.04 -14.26
CA GLY A 188 -7.67 -18.32 -14.26
C GLY A 188 -7.70 -17.15 -13.27
N GLN A 189 -6.55 -16.49 -13.07
CA GLN A 189 -6.42 -15.30 -12.23
C GLN A 189 -6.74 -15.54 -10.75
N ALA A 190 -6.35 -16.69 -10.20
CA ALA A 190 -6.71 -17.08 -8.85
C ALA A 190 -5.48 -17.40 -7.99
N THR A 191 -5.33 -16.65 -6.90
CA THR A 191 -4.37 -16.93 -5.83
C THR A 191 -5.10 -17.10 -4.51
N ARG A 192 -4.55 -17.92 -3.60
CA ARG A 192 -5.13 -18.21 -2.29
C ARG A 192 -4.54 -17.34 -1.18
N ILE A 193 -3.65 -16.39 -1.50
CA ILE A 193 -3.19 -15.39 -0.53
C ILE A 193 -4.35 -14.47 -0.13
N ASN A 194 -4.53 -14.29 1.17
CA ASN A 194 -5.56 -13.43 1.74
C ASN A 194 -5.28 -11.96 1.46
N GLN A 195 -6.30 -11.20 1.12
CA GLN A 195 -6.17 -9.74 0.97
C GLN A 195 -6.49 -9.06 2.30
N ILE A 196 -5.46 -8.54 2.96
CA ILE A 196 -5.59 -7.88 4.27
C ILE A 196 -6.28 -6.51 4.08
N LEU A 197 -7.26 -6.23 4.94
CA LEU A 197 -8.03 -4.98 4.97
C LEU A 197 -7.79 -4.19 6.26
N LEU A 198 -7.41 -4.87 7.34
CA LEU A 198 -6.99 -4.25 8.60
C LEU A 198 -5.90 -5.12 9.23
N ARG A 199 -4.84 -4.47 9.72
CA ARG A 199 -3.77 -5.13 10.47
C ARG A 199 -3.32 -4.32 11.66
N LEU A 200 -2.62 -4.97 12.60
CA LEU A 200 -2.26 -4.37 13.89
C LEU A 200 -1.42 -3.10 13.74
N ALA A 201 -0.50 -3.03 12.76
CA ALA A 201 0.26 -1.82 12.47
C ALA A 201 -0.62 -0.59 12.13
N ASP A 202 -1.79 -0.81 11.51
CA ASP A 202 -2.73 0.27 11.21
C ASP A 202 -3.30 0.84 12.51
N VAL A 203 -3.63 -0.04 13.46
CA VAL A 203 -4.11 0.35 14.79
C VAL A 203 -3.04 1.09 15.60
N TYR A 204 -1.77 0.68 15.49
CA TYR A 204 -0.63 1.39 16.09
C TYR A 204 -0.52 2.82 15.56
N LEU A 205 -0.59 2.99 14.24
CA LEU A 205 -0.48 4.30 13.60
C LEU A 205 -1.75 5.14 13.80
N VAL A 206 -2.93 4.54 13.93
CA VAL A 206 -4.17 5.21 14.35
C VAL A 206 -4.03 5.78 15.76
N TYR A 207 -3.49 5.01 16.71
CA TYR A 207 -3.23 5.51 18.06
C TYR A 207 -2.26 6.70 18.02
N ALA A 208 -1.13 6.55 17.32
CA ALA A 208 -0.11 7.60 17.25
C ALA A 208 -0.66 8.91 16.67
N GLU A 209 -1.46 8.82 15.60
CA GLU A 209 -2.11 9.99 15.01
C GLU A 209 -3.17 10.60 15.94
N ALA A 210 -3.97 9.76 16.59
CA ALA A 210 -5.02 10.24 17.50
C ALA A 210 -4.44 10.90 18.75
N ALA A 211 -3.29 10.42 19.25
CA ALA A 211 -2.54 11.05 20.33
C ALA A 211 -1.89 12.38 19.93
N LEU A 212 -1.57 12.58 18.65
CA LEU A 212 -1.17 13.88 18.11
C LEU A 212 -2.36 14.85 18.08
N GLY A 213 -3.55 14.38 17.69
CA GLY A 213 -4.78 15.17 17.66
C GLY A 213 -4.66 16.38 16.73
N SER A 214 -5.04 17.56 17.20
CA SER A 214 -4.96 18.82 16.42
C SER A 214 -3.60 19.52 16.48
N GLN A 215 -2.64 19.00 17.27
CA GLN A 215 -1.34 19.64 17.47
C GLN A 215 -0.46 19.55 16.20
N ALA A 216 0.56 20.40 16.12
CA ALA A 216 1.53 20.35 15.01
C ALA A 216 2.48 19.15 15.12
N SER A 217 2.83 18.76 16.35
CA SER A 217 3.64 17.60 16.69
C SER A 217 3.28 17.06 18.07
N THR A 218 3.75 15.86 18.40
CA THR A 218 3.60 15.25 19.72
C THR A 218 4.87 14.52 20.18
N THR A 219 5.08 14.51 21.49
CA THR A 219 6.09 13.72 22.20
C THR A 219 5.45 12.73 23.18
N ASP A 220 4.15 12.45 23.03
CA ASP A 220 3.43 11.44 23.82
C ASP A 220 4.19 10.10 23.76
N ALA A 221 4.59 9.59 24.92
CA ALA A 221 5.50 8.45 25.01
C ALA A 221 4.91 7.18 24.37
N THR A 222 3.61 6.96 24.54
CA THR A 222 2.91 5.79 23.97
C THR A 222 2.75 5.93 22.45
N ALA A 223 2.47 7.14 21.96
CA ALA A 223 2.43 7.43 20.53
C ALA A 223 3.79 7.16 19.86
N LEU A 224 4.87 7.66 20.47
CA LEU A 224 6.23 7.41 20.02
C LEU A 224 6.59 5.94 20.10
N GLN A 225 6.19 5.22 21.14
CA GLN A 225 6.43 3.78 21.27
C GLN A 225 5.81 3.01 20.09
N TYR A 226 4.53 3.22 19.80
CA TYR A 226 3.85 2.48 18.72
C TYR A 226 4.34 2.89 17.33
N PHE A 227 4.58 4.18 17.10
CA PHE A 227 5.15 4.66 15.85
C PHE A 227 6.57 4.11 15.63
N ASN A 228 7.43 4.14 16.66
CA ASN A 228 8.79 3.65 16.56
C ASN A 228 8.88 2.12 16.50
N ALA A 229 7.87 1.37 16.95
CA ALA A 229 7.81 -0.08 16.73
C ALA A 229 7.74 -0.44 15.24
N ILE A 230 6.93 0.30 14.46
CA ILE A 230 6.85 0.17 13.00
C ILE A 230 8.20 0.50 12.35
N ARG A 231 8.84 1.59 12.78
CA ARG A 231 10.14 2.02 12.26
C ARG A 231 11.25 1.04 12.60
N ALA A 232 11.29 0.52 13.82
CA ALA A 232 12.28 -0.46 14.25
C ALA A 232 12.19 -1.75 13.41
N ARG A 233 10.97 -2.26 13.18
CA ARG A 233 10.75 -3.41 12.29
C ARG A 233 11.23 -3.13 10.86
N ALA A 234 11.07 -1.90 10.39
CA ALA A 234 11.55 -1.44 9.09
C ALA A 234 13.06 -1.13 9.04
N ASN A 235 13.81 -1.30 10.14
CA ASN A 235 15.22 -0.92 10.27
C ASN A 235 15.48 0.59 10.10
N LEU A 236 14.55 1.41 10.58
CA LEU A 236 14.64 2.87 10.53
C LEU A 236 14.91 3.46 11.92
N PRO A 237 15.61 4.61 12.00
CA PRO A 237 15.89 5.27 13.26
C PRO A 237 14.59 5.73 13.93
N SER A 238 14.52 5.59 15.25
CA SER A 238 13.41 6.11 16.05
C SER A 238 13.33 7.64 15.99
N LYS A 239 12.11 8.17 16.09
CA LYS A 239 11.85 9.61 16.24
C LYS A 239 11.57 9.95 17.70
N SER A 240 12.05 11.12 18.14
CA SER A 240 11.77 11.68 19.47
C SER A 240 10.53 12.59 19.50
N SER A 241 10.03 12.97 18.32
CA SER A 241 8.80 13.75 18.12
C SER A 241 8.24 13.38 16.74
N ILE A 242 6.92 13.36 16.60
CA ILE A 242 6.24 13.06 15.33
C ILE A 242 5.24 14.17 14.99
N THR A 243 5.21 14.53 13.72
CA THR A 243 4.23 15.43 13.10
C THR A 243 3.15 14.61 12.39
N PHE A 244 2.06 15.27 11.96
CA PHE A 244 1.05 14.63 11.11
C PHE A 244 1.67 14.11 9.80
N MET A 245 2.63 14.84 9.22
CA MET A 245 3.29 14.41 7.97
C MET A 245 4.24 13.23 8.18
N ASP A 246 4.85 13.09 9.37
CA ASP A 246 5.60 11.88 9.72
C ASP A 246 4.68 10.66 9.75
N VAL A 247 3.50 10.79 10.39
CA VAL A 247 2.51 9.70 10.42
C VAL A 247 1.97 9.39 9.03
N LEU A 248 1.64 10.41 8.23
CA LEU A 248 1.14 10.23 6.87
C LEU A 248 2.17 9.52 5.97
N LYS A 249 3.45 9.93 6.03
CA LYS A 249 4.55 9.27 5.30
C LYS A 249 4.71 7.81 5.75
N GLU A 250 4.75 7.57 7.06
CA GLU A 250 4.92 6.23 7.61
C GLU A 250 3.77 5.31 7.19
N ARG A 251 2.51 5.79 7.27
CA ARG A 251 1.32 5.06 6.78
C ARG A 251 1.39 4.78 5.28
N ARG A 252 1.82 5.75 4.47
CA ARG A 252 1.95 5.59 3.02
C ARG A 252 2.88 4.44 2.64
N ILE A 253 4.03 4.34 3.30
CA ILE A 253 5.02 3.27 3.06
C ILE A 253 4.52 1.96 3.65
N GLU A 254 4.08 2.00 4.91
CA GLU A 254 3.62 0.84 5.67
C GLU A 254 2.47 0.10 4.96
N PHE A 255 1.53 0.83 4.35
CA PHE A 255 0.34 0.28 3.69
C PHE A 255 0.35 0.39 2.17
N ALA A 256 1.53 0.51 1.56
CA ALA A 256 1.65 0.55 0.10
C ALA A 256 0.95 -0.67 -0.53
N LEU A 257 0.13 -0.44 -1.57
CA LEU A 257 -0.65 -1.49 -2.28
C LEU A 257 -1.74 -2.19 -1.43
N GLU A 258 -2.13 -1.63 -0.28
CA GLU A 258 -3.21 -2.16 0.58
C GLU A 258 -4.52 -1.37 0.46
N GLY A 259 -4.59 -0.37 -0.43
CA GLY A 259 -5.83 0.40 -0.69
C GLY A 259 -6.17 1.43 0.38
N ILE A 260 -5.20 1.85 1.21
CA ILE A 260 -5.42 2.73 2.37
C ILE A 260 -5.06 4.19 2.07
N ASN A 261 -3.96 4.44 1.36
CA ASN A 261 -3.34 5.77 1.24
C ASN A 261 -4.31 6.88 0.76
N TRP A 262 -5.23 6.57 -0.16
CA TRP A 262 -6.21 7.56 -0.61
C TRP A 262 -7.15 8.02 0.51
N PHE A 263 -7.58 7.11 1.40
CA PHE A 263 -8.41 7.46 2.54
C PHE A 263 -7.63 8.28 3.58
N ASP A 264 -6.32 8.03 3.72
CA ASP A 264 -5.46 8.87 4.57
C ASP A 264 -5.29 10.29 3.99
N ILE A 265 -5.15 10.41 2.67
CA ILE A 265 -5.16 11.72 1.99
C ILE A 265 -6.50 12.42 2.16
N LYS A 266 -7.63 11.68 2.12
CA LYS A 266 -8.96 12.24 2.40
C LYS A 266 -9.06 12.77 3.83
N ARG A 267 -8.50 12.08 4.82
CA ARG A 267 -8.41 12.60 6.20
C ARG A 267 -7.55 13.85 6.27
N TYR A 268 -6.41 13.88 5.56
CA TYR A 268 -5.62 15.10 5.47
C TYR A 268 -6.43 16.25 4.85
N TYR A 269 -7.22 15.98 3.82
CA TYR A 269 -8.08 16.98 3.19
C TYR A 269 -9.18 17.50 4.13
N TYR A 270 -9.78 16.65 4.98
CA TYR A 270 -10.71 17.11 6.02
C TYR A 270 -10.04 18.00 7.07
N ARG A 271 -8.76 17.72 7.37
CA ARG A 271 -7.94 18.48 8.33
C ARG A 271 -7.49 19.83 7.78
N ASN A 272 -6.98 19.83 6.56
CA ASN A 272 -6.40 20.98 5.89
C ASN A 272 -6.58 20.83 4.36
N PRO A 273 -7.70 21.32 3.81
CA PRO A 273 -7.98 21.20 2.38
C PRO A 273 -6.89 21.77 1.49
N ALA A 274 -6.33 22.93 1.85
CA ALA A 274 -5.29 23.60 1.07
C ALA A 274 -3.98 22.80 1.10
N GLY A 275 -3.54 22.39 2.29
CA GLY A 275 -2.31 21.60 2.46
C GLY A 275 -2.39 20.22 1.79
N ALA A 276 -3.55 19.57 1.81
CA ALA A 276 -3.74 18.29 1.11
C ALA A 276 -3.69 18.44 -0.41
N LEU A 277 -4.25 19.52 -0.97
CA LEU A 277 -4.14 19.82 -2.39
C LEU A 277 -2.71 20.20 -2.80
N GLU A 278 -2.01 20.98 -1.98
CA GLU A 278 -0.59 21.29 -2.17
C GLU A 278 0.27 20.03 -2.14
N TYR A 279 0.08 19.18 -1.13
CA TYR A 279 0.76 17.89 -0.99
C TYR A 279 0.50 16.97 -2.19
N LEU A 280 -0.73 16.91 -2.69
CA LEU A 280 -1.00 16.19 -3.93
C LEU A 280 -0.27 16.85 -5.09
N ASN A 281 -0.40 18.16 -5.30
CA ASN A 281 0.18 18.82 -6.46
C ASN A 281 1.71 18.88 -6.46
N SER A 282 2.37 18.64 -5.32
CA SER A 282 3.82 18.49 -5.26
C SER A 282 4.32 17.09 -5.64
N MET A 283 3.45 16.08 -5.72
CA MET A 283 3.87 14.72 -6.05
C MET A 283 4.20 14.56 -7.54
N GLU A 284 5.34 13.95 -7.80
CA GLU A 284 5.83 13.59 -9.13
C GLU A 284 5.21 12.27 -9.63
N ARG A 285 3.88 12.25 -9.78
CA ARG A 285 3.07 11.03 -10.06
C ARG A 285 3.29 10.42 -11.44
N GLU A 286 3.58 11.25 -12.43
CA GLU A 286 3.66 10.85 -13.85
C GLU A 286 5.10 10.77 -14.36
N VAL A 287 6.08 10.97 -13.47
CA VAL A 287 7.50 10.84 -13.84
C VAL A 287 7.81 9.38 -14.22
N SER A 288 8.47 9.22 -15.35
CA SER A 288 8.97 7.93 -15.85
C SER A 288 10.47 8.02 -16.18
N TYR A 289 11.04 6.92 -16.68
CA TYR A 289 12.35 6.88 -17.29
C TYR A 289 12.26 6.46 -18.76
N TYR A 290 13.25 6.86 -19.56
CA TYR A 290 13.54 6.24 -20.85
C TYR A 290 15.01 5.85 -20.93
N ARG A 291 15.33 4.92 -21.82
CA ARG A 291 16.70 4.43 -22.02
C ARG A 291 17.56 5.50 -22.68
N ASP A 292 18.71 5.79 -22.09
CA ASP A 292 19.75 6.55 -22.76
C ASP A 292 20.40 5.68 -23.84
N ASN A 293 20.52 6.22 -25.06
CA ASN A 293 21.26 5.58 -26.16
C ASN A 293 22.69 6.14 -26.30
N GLY A 294 23.14 6.91 -25.30
CA GLY A 294 24.47 7.48 -25.19
C GLY A 294 25.53 6.52 -24.60
N PRO A 295 26.66 7.05 -24.11
CA PRO A 295 27.81 6.24 -23.66
C PRO A 295 27.50 5.31 -22.46
N ASN A 296 26.47 5.61 -21.68
CA ASN A 296 26.00 4.78 -20.57
C ASN A 296 25.04 3.65 -21.01
N ALA A 297 24.77 3.52 -22.32
CA ALA A 297 23.82 2.56 -22.87
C ALA A 297 24.29 1.09 -22.85
N ALA A 298 25.55 0.82 -22.50
CA ALA A 298 26.15 -0.52 -22.62
C ALA A 298 25.55 -1.55 -21.63
N ASP A 299 25.15 -1.12 -20.43
CA ASP A 299 24.54 -1.99 -19.42
C ASP A 299 23.07 -1.62 -19.20
N GLU A 300 22.16 -2.45 -19.71
CA GLU A 300 20.71 -2.30 -19.57
C GLU A 300 20.19 -2.46 -18.13
N ASN A 301 21.04 -2.97 -17.24
CA ASN A 301 20.75 -3.11 -15.81
C ASN A 301 21.45 -2.05 -14.94
N SER A 302 22.12 -1.08 -15.57
CA SER A 302 22.60 0.13 -14.90
C SER A 302 21.52 1.23 -14.94
N ILE A 303 21.18 1.75 -13.75
CA ILE A 303 20.27 2.91 -13.61
C ILE A 303 20.84 4.16 -14.31
N GLU A 304 22.17 4.29 -14.39
CA GLU A 304 22.84 5.42 -15.05
C GLU A 304 22.61 5.45 -16.57
N GLY A 305 22.17 4.33 -17.16
CA GLY A 305 21.75 4.25 -18.56
C GLY A 305 20.30 4.67 -18.78
N TYR A 306 19.63 5.27 -17.80
CA TYR A 306 18.25 5.75 -17.91
C TYR A 306 18.14 7.22 -17.54
N ILE A 307 17.33 7.96 -18.30
CA ILE A 307 17.11 9.39 -18.11
C ILE A 307 15.70 9.61 -17.56
N LEU A 308 15.61 10.46 -16.53
CA LEU A 308 14.35 10.87 -15.93
C LEU A 308 13.51 11.68 -16.93
N ASN A 309 12.22 11.37 -17.00
CA ASN A 309 11.28 11.96 -17.94
C ASN A 309 10.06 12.48 -17.19
N PRO A 310 10.08 13.75 -16.75
CA PRO A 310 8.91 14.38 -16.18
C PRO A 310 7.83 14.63 -17.23
N PRO A 311 6.54 14.66 -16.83
CA PRO A 311 5.45 14.99 -17.74
C PRO A 311 5.59 16.44 -18.23
N SER A 312 5.30 16.69 -19.50
CA SER A 312 5.29 18.06 -20.05
C SER A 312 4.17 18.93 -19.48
N ASN A 313 3.04 18.30 -19.12
CA ASN A 313 1.87 18.95 -18.53
C ASN A 313 1.37 18.12 -17.34
N PRO A 314 1.91 18.30 -16.12
CA PRO A 314 1.48 17.52 -14.97
C PRO A 314 0.02 17.80 -14.60
N ILE A 315 -0.71 16.76 -14.21
CA ILE A 315 -2.09 16.90 -13.74
C ILE A 315 -2.11 17.71 -12.43
N THR A 316 -2.83 18.82 -12.46
CA THR A 316 -3.16 19.62 -11.26
C THR A 316 -4.49 19.17 -10.67
N ILE A 317 -4.45 18.70 -9.44
CA ILE A 317 -5.62 18.30 -8.65
C ILE A 317 -6.25 19.52 -7.99
N ASN A 318 -7.57 19.62 -8.10
CA ASN A 318 -8.37 20.64 -7.44
C ASN A 318 -9.48 20.01 -6.57
N LYS A 319 -10.22 20.86 -5.85
CA LYS A 319 -11.28 20.43 -4.92
C LYS A 319 -12.32 19.49 -5.54
N SER A 320 -12.69 19.66 -6.81
CA SER A 320 -13.71 18.83 -7.46
C SER A 320 -13.29 17.36 -7.61
N GLN A 321 -11.98 17.09 -7.64
CA GLN A 321 -11.42 15.74 -7.81
C GLN A 321 -11.17 15.04 -6.47
N MET A 322 -11.48 15.68 -5.34
CA MET A 322 -11.37 15.05 -4.02
C MET A 322 -12.51 14.07 -3.74
N CYS A 323 -13.55 14.03 -4.57
CA CYS A 323 -14.61 13.02 -4.52
C CYS A 323 -14.76 12.40 -5.91
N LEU A 324 -14.92 11.08 -5.96
CA LEU A 324 -15.27 10.41 -7.21
C LEU A 324 -16.72 10.72 -7.58
N PRO A 325 -17.05 10.86 -8.87
CA PRO A 325 -18.43 11.03 -9.30
C PRO A 325 -19.24 9.76 -8.99
N ILE A 326 -20.52 9.93 -8.66
CA ILE A 326 -21.46 8.81 -8.61
C ILE A 326 -21.58 8.26 -10.04
N PRO A 327 -21.56 6.93 -10.25
CA PRO A 327 -21.64 6.37 -11.59
C PRO A 327 -22.89 6.84 -12.33
N SER A 328 -22.73 7.29 -13.58
CA SER A 328 -23.83 7.89 -14.36
C SER A 328 -25.04 6.97 -14.52
N ALA A 329 -24.81 5.66 -14.65
CA ALA A 329 -25.87 4.66 -14.71
C ALA A 329 -26.72 4.62 -13.44
N GLU A 330 -26.12 4.81 -12.26
CA GLU A 330 -26.83 4.85 -10.98
C GLU A 330 -27.67 6.12 -10.84
N VAL A 331 -27.16 7.27 -11.32
CA VAL A 331 -27.93 8.52 -11.35
C VAL A 331 -29.13 8.43 -12.30
N VAL A 332 -28.98 7.75 -13.44
CA VAL A 332 -30.09 7.49 -14.36
C VAL A 332 -31.13 6.57 -13.73
N ALA A 333 -30.71 5.53 -13.02
CA ALA A 333 -31.61 4.60 -12.35
C ALA A 333 -32.29 5.21 -11.11
N ASN A 334 -31.58 6.07 -10.37
CA ASN A 334 -32.08 6.75 -9.19
C ASN A 334 -31.68 8.24 -9.23
N PRO A 335 -32.57 9.12 -9.73
CA PRO A 335 -32.31 10.56 -9.82
C PRO A 335 -32.00 11.25 -8.49
N PHE A 336 -32.36 10.66 -7.33
CA PHE A 336 -31.99 11.21 -6.02
C PHE A 336 -30.48 11.15 -5.74
N LEU A 337 -29.71 10.44 -6.57
CA LEU A 337 -28.25 10.40 -6.51
C LEU A 337 -27.58 11.50 -7.35
N ALA A 338 -28.34 12.38 -8.00
CA ALA A 338 -27.75 13.44 -8.80
C ALA A 338 -26.96 14.45 -7.92
N PRO A 339 -25.83 15.03 -8.42
CA PRO A 339 -24.96 15.88 -7.61
C PRO A 339 -25.61 17.14 -7.00
N ASP A 340 -26.73 17.59 -7.55
CA ASP A 340 -27.50 18.75 -7.13
C ASP A 340 -28.68 18.41 -6.20
N VAL A 341 -28.96 17.12 -5.98
CA VAL A 341 -29.96 16.69 -5.02
C VAL A 341 -29.35 16.64 -3.62
N PRO A 342 -29.90 17.39 -2.64
CA PRO A 342 -29.38 17.39 -1.28
C PRO A 342 -29.61 16.02 -0.61
N ALA A 343 -28.64 15.57 0.17
CA ALA A 343 -28.81 14.40 1.02
C ALA A 343 -29.82 14.69 2.15
N GLU A 344 -30.68 13.73 2.45
CA GLU A 344 -31.62 13.80 3.56
C GLU A 344 -31.04 13.19 4.85
N GLU A 345 -31.50 13.68 5.99
CA GLU A 345 -31.09 13.16 7.29
C GLU A 345 -31.63 11.74 7.52
N TYR A 346 -30.75 10.82 7.91
CA TYR A 346 -31.15 9.47 8.24
C TYR A 346 -31.74 9.40 9.66
N ILE A 347 -33.01 9.00 9.76
CA ILE A 347 -33.71 8.84 11.05
C ILE A 347 -33.46 7.42 11.58
N PHE A 348 -32.65 7.29 12.62
CA PHE A 348 -32.46 6.03 13.34
C PHE A 348 -33.79 5.59 13.98
N LYS A 349 -34.17 4.32 13.76
CA LYS A 349 -35.38 3.71 14.32
C LYS A 349 -35.07 2.85 15.52
#